data_AF-A0A7X9JUY0-F1
#
_entry.id   AF-A0A7X9JUY0-F1
#
_cell.length_a   1.000
_cell.length_b   1.000
_cell.length_c   1.000
_cell.angle_alpha   90.00
_cell.angle_beta   90.00
_cell.angle_gamma   90.00
#
_symmetry.space_group_name_H-M   'P 1'
#
loop_
_entity.id
_entity.type
_entity.pdbx_description
1 polymer ?
#
loop_
_entity_poly.entity_id
_entity_poly.type
_entity_poly.pdbx_seq_one_letter_code
_entity_poly.pdbx_strand_id
1 'polypeptide(L)'
;WKSTLFNLSLSASFAFTLFFINESVAGVLYFRGFSRAQTTAKRLFAPLTFRGRNWDSLLNFLNRPAKAFAIKELRSFFRDSTQWPQLFLICALIVIYLYNFSVLPLDKSPIKTIYLQNVFSFLNMGLAAFVLSAIAARFVFPAVSMESEAFWIILAAPVSIKTFLWIKFFLYYIPLLIISEILIIVSNILLDVTFFIMFLSIITMFCLVPAVIALAVGLGARYPDFKSENPALVATSFGGLLFMLCAFGLIAAVIILEAGPLYYAFMTHVLGRNLSFTQIFWLIISFSTAFIICVFAIFFPMRLGEKYLKKF
;
A
#
# COMPACT_ATOMS: atom_id res chain seq x y z
N TRP A 1 48.71 -16.89 -12.50
CA TRP A 1 49.40 -15.97 -11.57
C TRP A 1 49.58 -14.57 -12.17
N LYS A 2 50.31 -14.35 -13.27
CA LYS A 2 50.49 -13.00 -13.85
C LYS A 2 49.17 -12.31 -14.28
N SER A 3 48.28 -13.03 -14.95
CA SER A 3 46.96 -12.52 -15.35
C SER A 3 46.05 -12.20 -14.17
N THR A 4 46.07 -13.05 -13.13
CA THR A 4 45.31 -12.86 -11.89
C THR A 4 45.79 -11.64 -11.11
N LEU A 5 47.11 -11.44 -11.00
CA LEU A 5 47.71 -10.25 -10.36
C LEU A 5 47.40 -8.96 -11.11
N PHE A 6 47.39 -9.01 -12.45
CA PHE A 6 47.00 -7.86 -13.28
C PHE A 6 45.54 -7.45 -13.06
N ASN A 7 44.60 -8.41 -13.08
CA ASN A 7 43.18 -8.13 -12.83
C ASN A 7 42.93 -7.62 -11.40
N LEU A 8 43.66 -8.15 -10.41
CA LEU A 8 43.56 -7.70 -9.03
C LEU A 8 44.07 -6.25 -8.87
N SER A 9 45.19 -5.93 -9.52
CA SER A 9 45.77 -4.57 -9.54
C SER A 9 44.86 -3.57 -10.26
N LEU A 10 44.21 -3.99 -11.35
CA LEU A 10 43.24 -3.18 -12.07
C LEU A 10 42.01 -2.86 -11.22
N SER A 11 41.45 -3.88 -10.55
CA SER A 11 40.31 -3.71 -9.64
C SER A 11 40.65 -2.86 -8.43
N ALA A 12 41.86 -3.03 -7.87
CA ALA A 12 42.33 -2.23 -6.74
C ALA A 12 42.50 -0.75 -7.14
N SER A 13 43.13 -0.50 -8.29
CA SER A 13 43.30 0.86 -8.82
C SER A 13 41.96 1.55 -9.06
N PHE A 14 40.96 0.83 -9.60
CA PHE A 14 39.61 1.35 -9.78
C PHE A 14 38.88 1.63 -8.46
N ALA A 15 39.07 0.78 -7.44
CA ALA A 15 38.49 1.02 -6.11
C ALA A 15 39.09 2.28 -5.46
N PHE A 16 40.42 2.46 -5.54
CA PHE A 16 41.09 3.63 -4.98
C PHE A 16 40.70 4.93 -5.69
N THR A 17 40.55 4.92 -7.02
CA THR A 17 40.10 6.10 -7.75
C THR A 17 38.66 6.46 -7.40
N LEU A 18 37.76 5.48 -7.26
CA LEU A 18 36.39 5.73 -6.80
C LEU A 18 36.35 6.30 -5.38
N PHE A 19 37.19 5.80 -4.47
CA PHE A 19 37.27 6.31 -3.10
C PHE A 19 37.73 7.78 -3.08
N PHE A 20 38.78 8.10 -3.84
CA PHE A 20 39.31 9.45 -3.94
C PHE A 20 38.30 10.44 -4.56
N ILE A 21 37.59 10.02 -5.61
CA ILE A 21 36.53 10.82 -6.22
C ILE A 21 35.41 11.06 -5.20
N ASN A 22 34.97 10.03 -4.48
CA ASN A 22 33.90 10.14 -3.49
C ASN A 22 34.27 11.12 -2.38
N GLU A 23 35.47 11.00 -1.81
CA GLU A 23 35.94 11.86 -0.72
C GLU A 23 36.11 13.33 -1.18
N SER A 24 36.66 13.55 -2.38
CA SER A 24 36.79 14.88 -2.97
C SER A 24 35.42 15.54 -3.22
N VAL A 25 34.47 14.78 -3.77
CA VAL A 25 33.11 15.27 -4.03
C VAL A 25 32.36 15.51 -2.71
N ALA A 26 32.51 14.63 -1.72
CA ALA A 26 31.93 14.79 -0.40
C ALA A 26 32.49 16.04 0.30
N GLY A 27 33.80 16.28 0.27
CA GLY A 27 34.39 17.47 0.88
C GLY A 27 33.83 18.79 0.33
N VAL A 28 33.58 18.85 -0.99
CA VAL A 28 33.05 20.06 -1.65
C VAL A 28 31.54 20.20 -1.48
N LEU A 29 30.79 19.10 -1.59
CA LEU A 29 29.33 19.14 -1.69
C LEU A 29 28.62 18.89 -0.35
N TYR A 30 29.22 18.16 0.59
CA TYR A 30 28.53 17.74 1.81
C TYR A 30 28.11 18.92 2.67
N PHE A 31 29.03 19.86 2.97
CA PHE A 31 28.71 21.01 3.81
C PHE A 31 27.67 21.93 3.15
N ARG A 32 27.82 22.18 1.84
CA ARG A 32 26.90 23.02 1.07
C ARG A 32 25.53 22.37 0.91
N GLY A 33 25.49 21.06 0.72
CA GLY A 33 24.28 20.26 0.59
C GLY A 33 23.53 20.15 1.92
N PHE A 34 24.24 19.86 3.00
CA PHE A 34 23.68 19.75 4.35
C PHE A 34 23.10 21.09 4.82
N SER A 35 23.85 22.18 4.65
CA SER A 35 23.36 23.53 4.98
C SER A 35 22.12 23.90 4.17
N ARG A 36 22.09 23.64 2.86
CA ARG A 36 20.93 23.90 2.00
C ARG A 36 19.73 22.99 2.26
N ALA A 37 19.95 21.78 2.78
CA ALA A 37 18.88 20.87 3.17
C ALA A 37 18.22 21.30 4.49
N GLN A 38 18.98 21.90 5.41
CA GLN A 38 18.46 22.41 6.69
C GLN A 38 17.88 23.83 6.59
N THR A 39 18.45 24.71 5.77
CA THR A 39 17.85 26.02 5.50
C THR A 39 16.71 25.83 4.52
N THR A 40 15.48 26.12 4.93
CA THR A 40 14.27 26.02 4.09
C THR A 40 14.56 26.45 2.65
N ALA A 41 14.59 25.47 1.73
CA ALA A 41 14.68 25.76 0.31
C ALA A 41 13.59 26.79 -0.02
N LYS A 42 13.97 27.90 -0.67
CA LYS A 42 13.02 28.80 -1.36
C LYS A 42 11.89 27.93 -1.90
N ARG A 43 10.64 28.22 -1.51
CA ARG A 43 9.44 27.49 -1.94
C ARG A 43 9.54 27.17 -3.44
N LEU A 44 10.00 25.97 -3.79
CA LEU A 44 10.13 25.54 -5.19
C LEU A 44 8.76 25.46 -5.85
N PHE A 45 7.74 25.24 -5.02
CA PHE A 45 6.34 25.33 -5.39
C PHE A 45 5.74 26.54 -4.67
N ALA A 46 5.53 27.64 -5.43
CA ALA A 46 4.50 28.60 -5.05
C ALA A 46 3.19 27.83 -4.89
N PRO A 47 2.31 28.18 -3.92
CA PRO A 47 1.02 27.53 -3.81
C PRO A 47 0.32 27.68 -5.16
N LEU A 48 0.17 26.56 -5.89
CA LEU A 48 -0.60 26.51 -7.12
C LEU A 48 -2.05 26.80 -6.71
N THR A 49 -2.42 28.07 -6.74
CA THR A 49 -3.82 28.50 -6.73
C THR A 49 -4.41 28.08 -8.06
N PHE A 50 -4.78 26.82 -8.17
CA PHE A 50 -5.52 26.32 -9.32
C PHE A 50 -6.92 26.93 -9.26
N ARG A 51 -7.12 28.03 -10.00
CA ARG A 51 -8.45 28.52 -10.41
C ARG A 51 -9.39 28.97 -9.28
N GLY A 52 -8.89 29.52 -8.17
CA GLY A 52 -9.74 30.11 -7.11
C GLY A 52 -10.69 29.14 -6.40
N ARG A 53 -10.64 27.83 -6.72
CA ARG A 53 -11.31 26.76 -6.01
C ARG A 53 -10.24 26.05 -5.18
N ASN A 54 -10.19 26.39 -3.89
CA ASN A 54 -9.34 25.67 -2.97
C ASN A 54 -9.72 24.17 -2.97
N TRP A 55 -8.73 23.29 -2.81
CA TRP A 55 -8.92 21.86 -2.50
C TRP A 55 -9.91 21.62 -1.35
N ASP A 56 -10.12 22.65 -0.51
CA ASP A 56 -11.17 22.76 0.49
C ASP A 56 -12.57 22.39 -0.04
N SER A 57 -12.87 22.63 -1.31
CA SER A 57 -14.19 22.30 -1.90
C SER A 57 -14.42 20.80 -2.06
N LEU A 58 -13.37 20.00 -2.31
CA LEU A 58 -13.50 18.55 -2.44
C LEU A 58 -13.80 17.86 -1.10
N LEU A 59 -13.42 18.52 0.01
CA LEU A 59 -13.65 18.04 1.38
C LEU A 59 -14.85 18.71 2.06
N ASN A 60 -15.70 19.42 1.32
CA ASN A 60 -16.91 20.07 1.87
C ASN A 60 -17.97 19.07 2.38
N PHE A 61 -17.86 17.79 2.02
CA PHE A 61 -18.72 16.73 2.56
C PHE A 61 -18.39 16.38 4.03
N LEU A 62 -17.18 16.71 4.50
CA LEU A 62 -16.75 16.45 5.88
C LEU A 62 -17.15 17.60 6.82
N ASN A 63 -17.50 17.24 8.05
CA ASN A 63 -17.78 18.21 9.11
C ASN A 63 -16.58 19.17 9.31
N ARG A 64 -16.84 20.44 9.66
CA ARG A 64 -15.82 21.52 9.73
C ARG A 64 -14.51 21.13 10.45
N PRO A 65 -14.53 20.49 11.65
CA PRO A 65 -13.28 20.06 12.30
C PRO A 65 -12.59 18.92 11.54
N ALA A 66 -13.35 17.96 11.01
CA ALA A 66 -12.81 16.83 10.27
C ALA A 66 -12.11 17.27 8.97
N LYS A 67 -12.68 18.27 8.29
CA LYS A 67 -12.09 18.91 7.11
C LYS A 67 -10.75 19.58 7.43
N ALA A 68 -10.65 20.31 8.54
CA ALA A 68 -9.41 20.96 8.95
C ALA A 68 -8.29 19.94 9.21
N PHE A 69 -8.61 18.81 9.84
CA PHE A 69 -7.67 17.70 10.04
C PHE A 69 -7.25 17.05 8.71
N ALA A 70 -8.19 16.77 7.81
CA ALA A 70 -7.87 16.19 6.50
C ALA A 70 -6.97 17.12 5.66
N ILE A 71 -7.23 18.43 5.67
CA ILE A 71 -6.38 19.42 4.98
C ILE A 71 -4.99 19.49 5.62
N LYS A 72 -4.90 19.44 6.95
CA LYS A 72 -3.63 19.39 7.68
C LYS A 72 -2.81 18.19 7.21
N GLU A 73 -3.41 17.01 7.21
CA GLU A 73 -2.75 15.75 6.84
C GLU A 73 -2.23 15.80 5.40
N LEU A 74 -3.09 16.19 4.45
CA LEU A 74 -2.73 16.25 3.04
C LEU A 74 -1.59 17.25 2.79
N ARG A 75 -1.65 18.42 3.44
CA ARG A 75 -0.61 19.43 3.32
C ARG A 75 0.70 18.97 3.98
N SER A 76 0.64 18.25 5.10
CA SER A 76 1.82 17.69 5.75
C SER A 76 2.48 16.63 4.86
N PHE A 77 1.69 15.71 4.32
CA PHE A 77 2.15 14.66 3.40
C PHE A 77 2.90 15.25 2.20
N PHE A 78 2.34 16.25 1.53
CA PHE A 78 3.02 16.90 0.40
C PHE A 78 4.24 17.73 0.79
N ARG A 79 4.31 18.18 2.05
CA ARG A 79 5.44 18.98 2.56
C ARG A 79 6.62 18.11 3.01
N ASP A 80 6.40 16.85 3.33
CA ASP A 80 7.45 15.92 3.73
C ASP A 80 8.27 15.46 2.52
N SER A 81 9.43 16.08 2.33
CA SER A 81 10.35 15.78 1.22
C SER A 81 10.87 14.34 1.23
N THR A 82 10.80 13.64 2.36
CA THR A 82 11.25 12.25 2.52
C THR A 82 10.28 11.24 1.90
N GLN A 83 8.99 11.57 1.77
CA GLN A 83 7.97 10.67 1.23
C GLN A 83 7.95 10.63 -0.31
N TRP A 84 8.34 11.72 -0.96
CA TRP A 84 8.36 11.83 -2.43
C TRP A 84 9.26 10.79 -3.13
N PRO A 85 10.53 10.58 -2.73
CA PRO A 85 11.37 9.52 -3.30
C PRO A 85 10.77 8.12 -3.09
N GLN A 86 10.15 7.89 -1.94
CA GLN A 86 9.54 6.60 -1.62
C GLN A 86 8.30 6.32 -2.46
N LEU A 87 7.46 7.34 -2.67
CA LEU A 87 6.29 7.26 -3.55
C LEU A 87 6.73 7.01 -4.99
N PHE A 88 7.75 7.72 -5.47
CA PHE A 88 8.31 7.49 -6.81
C PHE A 88 8.87 6.07 -6.98
N LEU A 89 9.62 5.56 -5.99
CA LEU A 89 10.14 4.20 -6.00
C LEU A 89 9.02 3.15 -6.06
N ILE A 90 7.94 3.36 -5.29
CA ILE A 90 6.78 2.46 -5.27
C ILE A 90 6.05 2.50 -6.62
N CYS A 91 5.84 3.69 -7.20
CA CYS A 91 5.27 3.81 -8.54
C CYS A 91 6.12 3.08 -9.58
N ALA A 92 7.45 3.23 -9.54
CA ALA A 92 8.35 2.51 -10.42
C ALA A 92 8.23 0.98 -10.25
N LEU A 93 8.12 0.49 -9.01
CA LEU A 93 7.95 -0.92 -8.72
C LEU A 93 6.62 -1.48 -9.24
N ILE A 94 5.53 -0.70 -9.16
CA ILE A 94 4.24 -1.04 -9.76
C ILE A 94 4.35 -1.13 -11.30
N VAL A 95 5.06 -0.19 -11.93
CA VAL A 95 5.28 -0.24 -13.39
C VAL A 95 6.09 -1.47 -13.79
N ILE A 96 7.15 -1.80 -13.05
CA ILE A 96 7.95 -3.01 -13.28
C ILE A 96 7.09 -4.27 -13.09
N TYR A 97 6.22 -4.28 -12.08
CA TYR A 97 5.27 -5.36 -11.85
C TYR A 97 4.33 -5.56 -13.05
N LEU A 98 3.70 -4.48 -13.54
CA LEU A 98 2.83 -4.52 -14.72
C LEU A 98 3.59 -4.96 -15.98
N TYR A 99 4.82 -4.49 -16.15
CA TYR A 99 5.68 -4.89 -17.26
C TYR A 99 6.02 -6.38 -17.20
N ASN A 100 6.32 -6.91 -16.02
CA ASN A 100 6.59 -8.34 -15.84
C ASN A 100 5.42 -9.18 -16.34
N PHE A 101 4.18 -8.81 -15.99
CA PHE A 101 2.95 -9.45 -16.48
C PHE A 101 2.76 -9.33 -17.99
N SER A 102 3.08 -8.17 -18.58
CA SER A 102 2.98 -7.98 -20.03
C SER A 102 3.95 -8.85 -20.84
N VAL A 103 5.09 -9.26 -20.25
CA VAL A 103 6.12 -10.06 -20.94
C VAL A 103 5.94 -11.56 -20.69
N LEU A 104 4.96 -11.97 -19.88
CA LEU A 104 4.65 -13.39 -19.69
C LEU A 104 4.15 -13.99 -21.03
N PRO A 105 4.82 -15.03 -21.57
CA PRO A 105 4.45 -15.64 -22.84
C PRO A 105 3.21 -16.53 -22.65
N LEU A 106 2.04 -15.91 -22.53
CA LEU A 106 0.75 -16.61 -22.39
C LEU A 106 0.41 -17.42 -23.64
N ASP A 107 0.83 -16.95 -24.82
CA ASP A 107 0.55 -17.57 -26.13
C ASP A 107 1.38 -18.82 -26.46
N LYS A 108 2.48 -19.10 -25.73
CA LYS A 108 3.42 -20.19 -26.06
C LYS A 108 3.23 -21.45 -25.23
N SER A 109 2.23 -21.51 -24.35
CA SER A 109 2.06 -22.65 -23.44
C SER A 109 1.08 -23.70 -24.01
N PRO A 110 1.50 -24.98 -24.17
CA PRO A 110 0.70 -26.05 -24.80
C PRO A 110 -0.35 -26.70 -23.87
N ILE A 111 -0.72 -26.02 -22.79
CA ILE A 111 -1.74 -26.49 -21.82
C ILE A 111 -2.94 -25.57 -21.97
N LYS A 112 -4.18 -26.12 -21.99
CA LYS A 112 -5.47 -25.41 -22.13
C LYS A 112 -5.36 -23.96 -21.64
N THR A 113 -5.21 -23.04 -22.60
CA THR A 113 -4.86 -21.62 -22.39
C THR A 113 -5.70 -20.95 -21.30
N ILE A 114 -6.96 -21.37 -21.19
CA ILE A 114 -7.95 -20.84 -20.24
C ILE A 114 -7.67 -21.25 -18.77
N TYR A 115 -7.05 -22.41 -18.48
CA TYR A 115 -6.77 -22.82 -17.08
C TYR A 115 -5.58 -22.05 -16.49
N LEU A 116 -4.47 -21.98 -17.23
CA LEU A 116 -3.28 -21.27 -16.80
C LEU A 116 -3.58 -19.79 -16.56
N GLN A 117 -4.29 -19.16 -17.49
CA GLN A 117 -4.67 -17.75 -17.42
C GLN A 117 -5.48 -17.41 -16.16
N ASN A 118 -6.43 -18.25 -15.79
CA ASN A 118 -7.26 -18.03 -14.60
C ASN A 118 -6.48 -18.25 -13.30
N VAL A 119 -5.59 -19.25 -13.26
CA VAL A 119 -4.68 -19.46 -12.12
C VAL A 119 -3.73 -18.26 -11.96
N PHE A 120 -3.20 -17.73 -13.07
CA PHE A 120 -2.38 -16.51 -13.07
C PHE A 120 -3.16 -15.27 -12.62
N SER A 121 -4.42 -15.10 -13.03
CA SER A 121 -5.26 -13.98 -12.56
C SER A 121 -5.49 -14.03 -11.04
N PHE A 122 -5.70 -15.23 -10.50
CA PHE A 122 -5.87 -15.43 -9.07
C PHE A 122 -4.58 -15.17 -8.26
N LEU A 123 -3.44 -15.68 -8.76
CA LEU A 123 -2.13 -15.36 -8.20
C LEU A 123 -1.84 -13.86 -8.27
N ASN A 124 -2.18 -13.20 -9.39
CA ASN A 124 -2.03 -11.76 -9.57
C ASN A 124 -2.85 -10.97 -8.54
N MET A 125 -4.07 -11.40 -8.24
CA MET A 125 -4.88 -10.78 -7.21
C MET A 125 -4.22 -10.84 -5.82
N GLY A 126 -3.65 -11.99 -5.46
CA GLY A 126 -2.89 -12.14 -4.22
C GLY A 126 -1.60 -11.32 -4.18
N LEU A 127 -0.86 -11.28 -5.29
CA LEU A 127 0.34 -10.44 -5.43
C LEU A 127 0.01 -8.94 -5.36
N ALA A 128 -1.08 -8.51 -5.98
CA ALA A 128 -1.56 -7.13 -5.90
C ALA A 128 -1.96 -6.75 -4.46
N ALA A 129 -2.67 -7.64 -3.76
CA ALA A 129 -2.99 -7.45 -2.34
C ALA A 129 -1.73 -7.41 -1.46
N PHE A 130 -0.69 -8.20 -1.79
CA PHE A 130 0.60 -8.17 -1.11
C PHE A 130 1.34 -6.84 -1.33
N VAL A 131 1.40 -6.35 -2.57
CA VAL A 131 1.96 -5.03 -2.91
C VAL A 131 1.22 -3.94 -2.14
N LEU A 132 -0.12 -4.00 -2.10
CA LEU A 132 -0.95 -3.07 -1.33
C LEU A 132 -0.59 -3.08 0.17
N SER A 133 -0.43 -4.26 0.77
CA SER A 133 -0.02 -4.40 2.19
C SER A 133 1.35 -3.77 2.45
N ALA A 134 2.31 -3.95 1.54
CA ALA A 134 3.64 -3.33 1.66
C ALA A 134 3.59 -1.79 1.58
N ILE A 135 2.73 -1.25 0.72
CA ILE A 135 2.50 0.21 0.62
C ILE A 135 1.81 0.73 1.90
N ALA A 136 0.81 0.00 2.40
CA ALA A 136 0.11 0.33 3.64
C ALA A 136 1.06 0.32 4.86
N ALA A 137 1.99 -0.65 4.94
CA ALA A 137 3.01 -0.70 5.97
C ALA A 137 3.89 0.57 6.00
N ARG A 138 4.16 1.16 4.83
CA ARG A 138 5.09 2.28 4.68
C ARG A 138 4.46 3.64 4.90
N PHE A 139 3.20 3.82 4.49
CA PHE A 139 2.54 5.13 4.57
C PHE A 139 1.41 5.20 5.59
N VAL A 140 0.66 4.12 5.79
CA VAL A 140 -0.56 4.11 6.61
C VAL A 140 -0.24 3.73 8.04
N PHE A 141 0.57 2.69 8.24
CA PHE A 141 0.96 2.23 9.58
C PHE A 141 1.66 3.33 10.41
N PRO A 142 2.69 4.03 9.90
CA PRO A 142 3.34 5.09 10.67
C PRO A 142 2.52 6.38 10.75
N ALA A 143 1.40 6.52 10.02
CA ALA A 143 0.65 7.77 9.95
C ALA A 143 0.14 8.26 11.33
N VAL A 144 -0.13 7.34 12.27
CA VAL A 144 -0.52 7.71 13.64
C VAL A 144 0.69 8.13 14.45
N SER A 145 1.81 7.42 14.33
CA SER A 145 3.08 7.74 14.99
C SER A 145 3.69 9.06 14.52
N MET A 146 3.46 9.43 13.26
CA MET A 146 3.93 10.68 12.65
C MET A 146 3.34 11.96 13.29
N GLU A 147 2.26 11.85 14.06
CA GLU A 147 1.76 12.99 14.84
C GLU A 147 2.65 13.34 16.04
N SER A 148 3.55 12.43 16.46
CA SER A 148 4.57 12.61 17.49
C SER A 148 4.14 13.47 18.68
N GLU A 149 4.92 14.49 19.07
CA GLU A 149 4.66 15.36 20.22
C GLU A 149 3.38 16.20 20.06
N ALA A 150 2.91 16.41 18.83
CA ALA A 150 1.67 17.14 18.56
C ALA A 150 0.42 16.32 18.91
N PHE A 151 0.55 15.04 19.29
CA PHE A 151 -0.57 14.21 19.71
C PHE A 151 -1.31 14.78 20.94
N TRP A 152 -0.61 15.45 21.87
CA TRP A 152 -1.23 16.13 23.02
C TRP A 152 -2.23 17.21 22.61
N ILE A 153 -1.97 17.93 21.50
CA ILE A 153 -2.87 18.95 20.96
C ILE A 153 -4.16 18.29 20.45
N ILE A 154 -4.06 17.08 19.90
CA ILE A 154 -5.20 16.30 19.40
C ILE A 154 -6.06 15.82 20.57
N LEU A 155 -5.44 15.37 21.67
CA LEU A 155 -6.15 14.98 22.89
C LEU A 155 -6.88 16.15 23.55
N ALA A 156 -6.31 17.36 23.50
CA ALA A 156 -6.92 18.58 24.03
C ALA A 156 -8.00 19.19 23.09
N ALA A 157 -8.04 18.76 21.83
CA ALA A 157 -9.02 19.26 20.86
C ALA A 157 -10.42 18.67 21.13
N PRO A 158 -11.51 19.38 20.78
CA PRO A 158 -12.89 18.90 20.94
C PRO A 158 -13.29 17.86 19.88
N VAL A 159 -12.39 16.93 19.54
CA VAL A 159 -12.60 15.89 18.53
C VAL A 159 -12.34 14.53 19.14
N SER A 160 -13.30 13.62 19.01
CA SER A 160 -13.13 12.27 19.53
C SER A 160 -12.01 11.53 18.81
N ILE A 161 -11.23 10.72 19.54
CA ILE A 161 -10.18 9.85 18.99
C ILE A 161 -10.74 8.92 17.90
N LYS A 162 -11.99 8.50 18.04
CA LYS A 162 -12.70 7.73 17.01
C LYS A 162 -12.77 8.51 15.70
N THR A 163 -13.24 9.76 15.74
CA THR A 163 -13.33 10.62 14.56
C THR A 163 -11.96 10.84 13.93
N PHE A 164 -10.92 11.03 14.75
CA PHE A 164 -9.55 11.18 14.28
C PHE A 164 -9.05 9.94 13.49
N LEU A 165 -9.23 8.73 14.01
CA LEU A 165 -8.82 7.50 13.32
C LEU A 165 -9.59 7.27 12.02
N TRP A 166 -10.90 7.53 12.03
CA TRP A 166 -11.72 7.39 10.82
C TRP A 166 -11.37 8.41 9.74
N ILE A 167 -10.97 9.63 10.10
CA ILE A 167 -10.48 10.62 9.12
C ILE A 167 -9.20 10.11 8.45
N LYS A 168 -8.21 9.63 9.22
CA LYS A 168 -6.99 9.04 8.64
C LYS A 168 -7.33 7.85 7.76
N PHE A 169 -8.20 6.97 8.21
CA PHE A 169 -8.67 5.84 7.41
C PHE A 169 -9.20 6.26 6.04
N PHE A 170 -10.16 7.20 5.98
CA PHE A 170 -10.73 7.64 4.72
C PHE A 170 -9.71 8.36 3.83
N LEU A 171 -8.79 9.12 4.43
CA LEU A 171 -7.78 9.86 3.68
C LEU A 171 -6.79 8.94 2.96
N TYR A 172 -6.37 7.84 3.59
CA TYR A 172 -5.51 6.84 2.96
C TYR A 172 -6.28 5.82 2.13
N TYR A 173 -7.51 5.49 2.50
CA TYR A 173 -8.38 4.55 1.78
C TYR A 173 -8.61 4.95 0.33
N ILE A 174 -9.02 6.20 0.08
CA ILE A 174 -9.36 6.67 -1.27
C ILE A 174 -8.20 6.50 -2.27
N PRO A 175 -6.99 7.04 -2.01
CA PRO A 175 -5.88 6.92 -2.95
C PRO A 175 -5.40 5.47 -3.11
N LEU A 176 -5.35 4.69 -2.03
CA LEU A 176 -4.91 3.29 -2.09
C LEU A 176 -5.90 2.42 -2.86
N LEU A 177 -7.21 2.66 -2.71
CA LEU A 177 -8.24 1.98 -3.49
C LEU A 177 -8.11 2.26 -4.98
N ILE A 178 -7.91 3.53 -5.36
CA ILE A 178 -7.72 3.90 -6.76
C ILE A 178 -6.49 3.17 -7.34
N ILE A 179 -5.37 3.16 -6.61
CA ILE A 179 -4.15 2.49 -7.04
C ILE A 179 -4.37 0.97 -7.19
N SER A 180 -5.00 0.32 -6.21
CA SER A 180 -5.23 -1.13 -6.26
C SER A 180 -6.22 -1.54 -7.35
N GLU A 181 -7.28 -0.76 -7.56
CA GLU A 181 -8.26 -1.03 -8.62
C GLU A 181 -7.63 -0.89 -10.00
N ILE A 182 -6.87 0.18 -10.24
CA ILE A 182 -6.13 0.36 -11.49
C ILE A 182 -5.15 -0.81 -11.69
N LEU A 183 -4.42 -1.21 -10.65
CA LEU A 183 -3.47 -2.32 -10.71
C LEU A 183 -4.17 -3.61 -11.15
N ILE A 184 -5.30 -3.94 -10.54
CA ILE A 184 -6.05 -5.16 -10.83
C ILE A 184 -6.69 -5.13 -12.21
N ILE A 185 -7.30 -4.01 -12.60
CA ILE A 185 -7.93 -3.85 -13.92
C ILE A 185 -6.87 -3.96 -15.01
N VAL A 186 -5.77 -3.22 -14.91
CA VAL A 186 -4.70 -3.24 -15.92
C VAL A 186 -4.05 -4.61 -15.98
N SER A 187 -3.73 -5.24 -14.85
CA SER A 187 -3.17 -6.59 -14.85
C SER A 187 -4.13 -7.63 -15.42
N ASN A 188 -5.43 -7.56 -15.13
CA ASN A 188 -6.41 -8.51 -15.67
C ASN A 188 -6.64 -8.33 -17.17
N ILE A 189 -6.55 -7.10 -17.68
CA ILE A 189 -6.59 -6.83 -19.13
C ILE A 189 -5.33 -7.38 -19.80
N LEU A 190 -4.14 -7.15 -19.24
CA LEU A 190 -2.89 -7.70 -19.77
C LEU A 190 -2.86 -9.23 -19.76
N LEU A 191 -3.63 -9.84 -18.86
CA LEU A 191 -3.79 -11.29 -18.74
C LEU A 191 -4.94 -11.84 -19.57
N ASP A 192 -5.70 -11.04 -20.37
CA ASP A 192 -6.84 -11.46 -21.21
C ASP A 192 -7.89 -12.35 -20.48
N VAL A 193 -8.17 -12.03 -19.21
CA VAL A 193 -9.02 -12.85 -18.34
C VAL A 193 -10.50 -12.74 -18.71
N THR A 194 -11.26 -13.81 -18.50
CA THR A 194 -12.73 -13.81 -18.68
C THR A 194 -13.42 -12.71 -17.84
N PHE A 195 -14.47 -12.10 -18.41
CA PHE A 195 -15.23 -11.01 -17.76
C PHE A 195 -15.74 -11.35 -16.35
N PHE A 196 -16.12 -12.61 -16.11
CA PHE A 196 -16.61 -13.06 -14.80
C PHE A 196 -15.53 -12.96 -13.72
N ILE A 197 -14.32 -13.46 -14.00
CA ILE A 197 -13.20 -13.43 -13.04
C ILE A 197 -12.68 -12.01 -12.87
N MET A 198 -12.67 -11.20 -13.92
CA MET A 198 -12.31 -9.78 -13.80
C MET A 198 -13.24 -9.05 -12.82
N PHE A 199 -14.55 -9.22 -12.95
CA PHE A 199 -15.54 -8.60 -12.05
C PHE A 199 -15.41 -9.09 -10.60
N LEU A 200 -15.15 -10.39 -10.43
CA LEU A 200 -14.91 -10.99 -9.11
C LEU A 200 -13.68 -10.39 -8.43
N SER A 201 -12.56 -10.33 -9.14
CA SER A 201 -11.30 -9.78 -8.63
C SER A 201 -11.42 -8.31 -8.25
N ILE A 202 -12.17 -7.51 -9.01
CA ILE A 202 -12.49 -6.11 -8.69
C ILE A 202 -13.26 -6.03 -7.37
N ILE A 203 -14.37 -6.78 -7.24
CA ILE A 203 -15.21 -6.75 -6.03
C ILE A 203 -14.42 -7.18 -4.79
N THR A 204 -13.65 -8.24 -4.89
CA THR A 204 -12.89 -8.71 -3.73
C THR A 204 -11.80 -7.72 -3.36
N MET A 205 -11.08 -7.14 -4.33
CA MET A 205 -10.07 -6.12 -4.03
C MET A 205 -10.70 -4.88 -3.41
N PHE A 206 -11.86 -4.43 -3.92
CA PHE A 206 -12.65 -3.38 -3.32
C PHE A 206 -13.00 -3.66 -1.84
N CYS A 207 -13.27 -4.92 -1.48
CA CYS A 207 -13.57 -5.34 -0.11
C CYS A 207 -12.32 -5.53 0.76
N LEU A 208 -11.21 -5.98 0.17
CA LEU A 208 -9.97 -6.31 0.87
C LEU A 208 -9.14 -5.07 1.21
N VAL A 209 -9.10 -4.08 0.31
CA VAL A 209 -8.41 -2.80 0.52
C VAL A 209 -8.79 -2.11 1.83
N PRO A 210 -10.08 -1.85 2.14
CA PRO A 210 -10.44 -1.20 3.40
C PRO A 210 -10.07 -2.06 4.62
N ALA A 211 -10.10 -3.39 4.52
CA ALA A 211 -9.68 -4.27 5.62
C ALA A 211 -8.17 -4.14 5.92
N VAL A 212 -7.32 -4.14 4.89
CA VAL A 212 -5.86 -3.96 5.05
C VAL A 212 -5.53 -2.58 5.63
N ILE A 213 -6.21 -1.53 5.14
CA ILE A 213 -5.97 -0.16 5.61
C ILE A 213 -6.45 0.03 7.05
N ALA A 214 -7.59 -0.55 7.42
CA ALA A 214 -8.08 -0.52 8.80
C ALA A 214 -7.15 -1.28 9.76
N LEU A 215 -6.56 -2.41 9.32
CA LEU A 215 -5.51 -3.10 10.07
C LEU A 215 -4.28 -2.20 10.25
N ALA A 216 -3.82 -1.53 9.20
CA ALA A 216 -2.66 -0.63 9.27
C ALA A 216 -2.89 0.54 10.24
N VAL A 217 -4.02 1.24 10.11
CA VAL A 217 -4.38 2.37 10.98
C VAL A 217 -4.63 1.90 12.41
N GLY A 218 -5.39 0.82 12.61
CA GLY A 218 -5.77 0.34 13.93
C GLY A 218 -4.60 -0.26 14.72
N LEU A 219 -3.72 -1.03 14.07
CA LEU A 219 -2.51 -1.55 14.72
C LEU A 219 -1.45 -0.45 14.91
N GLY A 220 -1.34 0.50 13.96
CA GLY A 220 -0.50 1.70 14.13
C GLY A 220 -0.95 2.56 15.30
N ALA A 221 -2.27 2.65 15.55
CA ALA A 221 -2.83 3.32 16.72
C ALA A 221 -2.65 2.55 18.03
N ARG A 222 -2.55 1.22 17.99
CA ARG A 222 -2.32 0.38 19.17
C ARG A 222 -0.85 0.36 19.59
N TYR A 223 0.06 0.44 18.64
CA TYR A 223 1.51 0.47 18.88
C TYR A 223 2.13 1.76 18.34
N PRO A 224 1.71 2.94 18.85
CA PRO A 224 2.31 4.19 18.40
C PRO A 224 3.72 4.31 18.95
N ASP A 225 4.67 4.60 18.07
CA ASP A 225 6.04 4.97 18.46
C ASP A 225 6.25 6.45 18.15
N PHE A 226 5.94 7.30 19.14
CA PHE A 226 6.07 8.75 19.02
C PHE A 226 7.52 9.24 19.15
N LYS A 227 8.47 8.36 19.52
CA LYS A 227 9.88 8.74 19.76
C LYS A 227 10.76 8.59 18.52
N SER A 228 10.34 7.79 17.55
CA SER A 228 11.11 7.59 16.31
C SER A 228 10.88 8.74 15.32
N GLU A 229 11.95 9.48 15.00
CA GLU A 229 11.90 10.56 13.99
C GLU A 229 11.73 10.03 12.55
N ASN A 230 12.11 8.78 12.29
CA ASN A 230 12.04 8.20 10.95
C ASN A 230 10.82 7.27 10.79
N PRO A 231 9.81 7.64 9.96
CA PRO A 231 8.65 6.79 9.71
C PRO A 231 8.99 5.43 9.12
N ALA A 232 10.11 5.31 8.40
CA ALA A 232 10.55 4.04 7.86
C ALA A 232 10.97 3.04 8.95
N LEU A 233 11.49 3.54 10.09
CA LEU A 233 11.88 2.70 11.24
C LEU A 233 10.65 2.19 12.01
N VAL A 234 9.59 3.01 12.07
CA VAL A 234 8.29 2.61 12.66
C VAL A 234 7.71 1.40 11.92
N ALA A 235 7.79 1.37 10.60
CA ALA A 235 7.30 0.25 9.80
C ALA A 235 8.04 -1.07 10.06
N THR A 236 9.29 -1.02 10.53
CA THR A 236 10.10 -2.19 10.90
C THR A 236 10.01 -2.56 12.38
N SER A 237 9.25 -1.81 13.18
CA SER A 237 9.03 -2.09 14.60
C SER A 237 8.21 -3.36 14.82
N PHE A 238 8.13 -3.82 16.07
CA PHE A 238 7.28 -4.96 16.46
C PHE A 238 5.82 -4.79 16.00
N GLY A 239 5.27 -3.58 16.10
CA GLY A 239 3.91 -3.28 15.63
C GLY A 239 3.78 -3.41 14.11
N GLY A 240 4.81 -3.00 13.36
CA GLY A 240 4.86 -3.14 11.90
C GLY A 240 4.95 -4.60 11.46
N LEU A 241 5.74 -5.42 12.15
CA LEU A 241 5.82 -6.87 11.91
C LEU A 241 4.47 -7.56 12.19
N LEU A 242 3.81 -7.21 13.30
CA LEU A 242 2.46 -7.73 13.60
C LEU A 242 1.46 -7.32 12.53
N PHE A 243 1.49 -6.08 12.05
CA PHE A 243 0.66 -5.63 10.94
C PHE A 243 0.89 -6.49 9.69
N MET A 244 2.16 -6.69 9.29
CA MET A 244 2.48 -7.50 8.10
C MET A 244 1.96 -8.94 8.24
N LEU A 245 2.16 -9.58 9.40
CA LEU A 245 1.67 -10.94 9.66
C LEU A 245 0.13 -11.01 9.60
N CYS A 246 -0.57 -10.08 10.25
CA CYS A 246 -2.03 -10.03 10.21
C CYS A 246 -2.57 -9.72 8.81
N ALA A 247 -1.94 -8.80 8.08
CA ALA A 247 -2.34 -8.45 6.73
C ALA A 247 -2.13 -9.61 5.76
N PHE A 248 -0.98 -10.28 5.81
CA PHE A 248 -0.72 -11.47 4.99
C PHE A 248 -1.62 -12.63 5.36
N GLY A 249 -1.88 -12.84 6.66
CA GLY A 249 -2.83 -13.84 7.13
C GLY A 249 -4.25 -13.57 6.62
N LEU A 250 -4.70 -12.31 6.64
CA LEU A 250 -6.00 -11.90 6.08
C LEU A 250 -6.06 -12.13 4.58
N ILE A 251 -5.04 -11.68 3.84
CA ILE A 251 -4.96 -11.84 2.39
C ILE A 251 -5.00 -13.33 2.03
N ALA A 252 -4.18 -14.16 2.68
CA ALA A 252 -4.15 -15.60 2.45
C ALA A 252 -5.50 -16.25 2.80
N ALA A 253 -6.14 -15.85 3.90
CA ALA A 253 -7.45 -16.38 4.28
C ALA A 253 -8.51 -16.06 3.24
N VAL A 254 -8.61 -14.80 2.79
CA VAL A 254 -9.58 -14.39 1.76
C VAL A 254 -9.33 -15.15 0.45
N ILE A 255 -8.08 -15.24 0.02
CA ILE A 255 -7.68 -15.99 -1.18
C ILE A 255 -8.08 -17.45 -1.06
N ILE A 256 -7.67 -18.18 0.00
CA ILE A 256 -8.01 -19.60 0.17
C ILE A 256 -9.52 -19.84 0.12
N LEU A 257 -10.29 -18.92 0.70
CA LEU A 257 -11.75 -19.01 0.76
C LEU A 257 -12.42 -18.78 -0.61
N GLU A 258 -11.79 -18.01 -1.49
CA GLU A 258 -12.21 -17.75 -2.87
C GLU A 258 -11.66 -18.76 -3.89
N ALA A 259 -10.55 -19.43 -3.58
CA ALA A 259 -9.93 -20.45 -4.44
C ALA A 259 -10.91 -21.60 -4.78
N GLY A 260 -11.72 -22.03 -3.80
CA GLY A 260 -12.74 -23.07 -3.98
C GLY A 260 -13.83 -22.67 -4.99
N PRO A 261 -14.56 -21.57 -4.76
CA PRO A 261 -15.60 -21.08 -5.67
C PRO A 261 -15.10 -20.84 -7.10
N LEU A 262 -13.88 -20.32 -7.26
CA LEU A 262 -13.26 -20.10 -8.55
C LEU A 262 -12.96 -21.41 -9.28
N TYR A 263 -12.47 -22.42 -8.57
CA TYR A 263 -12.26 -23.76 -9.12
C TYR A 263 -13.57 -24.38 -9.63
N TYR A 264 -14.67 -24.23 -8.87
CA TYR A 264 -15.98 -24.74 -9.30
C TYR A 264 -16.56 -23.95 -10.47
N ALA A 265 -16.49 -22.61 -10.44
CA ALA A 265 -16.91 -21.76 -11.54
C ALA A 265 -16.15 -22.10 -12.84
N PHE A 266 -14.85 -22.37 -12.73
CA PHE A 266 -14.02 -22.83 -13.84
C PHE A 266 -14.47 -24.19 -14.40
N MET A 267 -14.69 -25.18 -13.52
CA MET A 267 -15.12 -26.51 -13.93
C MET A 267 -16.47 -26.46 -14.67
N THR A 268 -17.39 -25.58 -14.25
CA THR A 268 -18.69 -25.43 -14.91
C THR A 268 -18.59 -24.84 -16.32
N HIS A 269 -17.67 -23.90 -16.56
CA HIS A 269 -17.46 -23.28 -17.87
C HIS A 269 -16.78 -24.23 -18.87
N VAL A 270 -15.87 -25.09 -18.40
CA VAL A 270 -15.19 -26.09 -19.24
C VAL A 270 -16.07 -27.31 -19.56
N LEU A 271 -17.00 -27.68 -18.67
CA LEU A 271 -17.89 -28.83 -18.85
C LEU A 271 -19.27 -28.50 -19.44
N GLY A 272 -19.62 -27.23 -19.66
CA GLY A 272 -20.89 -26.81 -20.27
C GLY A 272 -22.14 -27.24 -19.47
N ARG A 273 -22.01 -27.49 -18.17
CA ARG A 273 -23.12 -27.87 -17.28
C ARG A 273 -23.59 -26.67 -16.46
N ASN A 274 -24.92 -26.52 -16.36
CA ASN A 274 -25.54 -25.54 -15.47
C ASN A 274 -25.04 -25.73 -14.04
N LEU A 275 -24.77 -24.61 -13.37
CA LEU A 275 -24.39 -24.58 -11.97
C LEU A 275 -25.42 -25.33 -11.13
N SER A 276 -24.97 -26.33 -10.38
CA SER A 276 -25.81 -26.96 -9.36
C SER A 276 -26.18 -25.93 -8.30
N PHE A 277 -27.43 -25.95 -7.82
CA PHE A 277 -27.88 -25.11 -6.70
C PHE A 277 -26.93 -25.18 -5.49
N THR A 278 -26.33 -26.35 -5.24
CA THR A 278 -25.38 -26.57 -4.15
C THR A 278 -24.05 -25.84 -4.36
N GLN A 279 -23.60 -25.67 -5.60
CA GLN A 279 -22.36 -24.97 -5.95
C GLN A 279 -22.53 -23.45 -5.88
N ILE A 280 -23.69 -22.93 -6.31
CA ILE A 280 -24.06 -21.51 -6.13
C ILE A 280 -24.13 -21.18 -4.64
N PHE A 281 -24.74 -22.06 -3.84
CA PHE A 281 -24.82 -21.89 -2.39
C PHE A 281 -23.44 -21.84 -1.72
N TRP A 282 -22.52 -22.74 -2.12
CA TRP A 282 -21.14 -22.74 -1.62
C TRP A 282 -20.36 -21.47 -2.02
N LEU A 283 -20.57 -20.98 -3.25
CA LEU A 283 -19.99 -19.72 -3.73
C LEU A 283 -20.50 -18.53 -2.91
N ILE A 284 -21.81 -18.43 -2.69
CA ILE A 284 -22.43 -17.36 -1.89
C ILE A 284 -21.94 -17.39 -0.44
N ILE A 285 -21.78 -18.58 0.14
CA ILE A 285 -21.22 -18.75 1.49
C ILE A 285 -19.78 -18.31 1.54
N SER A 286 -18.95 -18.70 0.58
CA SER A 286 -17.55 -18.27 0.53
C SER A 286 -17.44 -16.75 0.41
N PHE A 287 -18.15 -16.14 -0.53
CA PHE A 287 -18.15 -14.68 -0.69
C PHE A 287 -18.69 -13.96 0.55
N SER A 288 -19.77 -14.46 1.16
CA SER A 288 -20.31 -13.88 2.39
C SER A 288 -19.31 -14.01 3.55
N THR A 289 -18.63 -15.14 3.68
CA THR A 289 -17.66 -15.36 4.75
C THR A 289 -16.42 -14.49 4.56
N ALA A 290 -15.90 -14.37 3.34
CA ALA A 290 -14.82 -13.45 3.01
C ALA A 290 -15.22 -11.99 3.32
N PHE A 291 -16.44 -11.59 2.94
CA PHE A 291 -16.96 -10.26 3.26
C PHE A 291 -17.08 -10.03 4.77
N ILE A 292 -17.58 -11.00 5.53
CA ILE A 292 -17.67 -10.92 6.99
C ILE A 292 -16.28 -10.80 7.62
N ILE A 293 -15.28 -11.55 7.13
CA ILE A 293 -13.89 -11.45 7.59
C ILE A 293 -13.33 -10.06 7.32
N CYS A 294 -13.54 -9.50 6.11
CA CYS A 294 -13.12 -8.14 5.77
C CYS A 294 -13.78 -7.10 6.67
N VAL A 295 -15.10 -7.21 6.90
CA VAL A 295 -15.84 -6.31 7.79
C VAL A 295 -15.33 -6.42 9.23
N PHE A 296 -15.09 -7.62 9.72
CA PHE A 296 -14.54 -7.85 11.05
C PHE A 296 -13.14 -7.24 11.18
N ALA A 297 -12.29 -7.43 10.18
CA ALA A 297 -10.95 -6.85 10.10
C ALA A 297 -10.96 -5.33 9.97
N ILE A 298 -12.07 -4.70 9.56
CA ILE A 298 -12.20 -3.23 9.62
C ILE A 298 -12.49 -2.80 11.05
N PHE A 299 -13.52 -3.36 11.69
CA PHE A 299 -14.01 -2.86 12.97
C PHE A 299 -13.16 -3.27 14.17
N PHE A 300 -12.57 -4.48 14.15
CA PHE A 300 -11.79 -5.01 15.27
C PHE A 300 -10.52 -4.20 15.58
N PRO A 301 -9.59 -3.96 14.63
CA PRO A 301 -8.37 -3.20 14.91
C PRO A 301 -8.68 -1.72 15.19
N MET A 302 -9.70 -1.14 14.54
CA MET A 302 -10.15 0.22 14.83
C MET A 302 -10.59 0.40 16.28
N ARG A 303 -11.40 -0.53 16.80
CA ARG A 303 -11.85 -0.50 18.21
C ARG A 303 -10.70 -0.71 19.18
N LEU A 304 -9.73 -1.56 18.84
CA LEU A 304 -8.53 -1.78 19.66
C LEU A 304 -7.65 -0.53 19.72
N GLY A 305 -7.41 0.11 18.58
CA GLY A 305 -6.66 1.37 18.49
C GLY A 305 -7.34 2.48 19.28
N GLU A 306 -8.67 2.64 19.14
CA GLU A 306 -9.45 3.63 19.90
C GLU A 306 -9.33 3.43 21.42
N LYS A 307 -9.46 2.18 21.90
CA LYS A 307 -9.37 1.87 23.34
C LYS A 307 -7.97 2.14 23.90
N TYR A 308 -6.93 1.92 23.12
CA TYR A 308 -5.56 2.13 23.57
C TYR A 308 -5.23 3.63 23.63
N LEU A 309 -5.57 4.39 22.59
CA LEU A 309 -5.33 5.83 22.54
C LEU A 309 -6.12 6.62 23.60
N LYS A 310 -7.30 6.14 24.03
CA LYS A 310 -8.06 6.74 25.15
C LYS A 310 -7.41 6.58 26.53
N LYS A 311 -6.38 5.73 26.66
CA LYS A 311 -5.68 5.51 27.93
C LYS A 311 -4.50 6.47 28.13
N PHE A 312 -4.07 7.16 27.07
CA PHE A 312 -3.14 8.28 27.16
C PHE A 312 -3.87 9.52 27.66
#